data_AF-A0A7C9E8I1-F1
#
_entry.id   AF-A0A7C9E8I1-F1
#
_cell.length_a   1.000
_cell.length_b   1.000
_cell.length_c   1.000
_cell.angle_alpha   90.00
_cell.angle_beta   90.00
_cell.angle_gamma   90.00
#
_symmetry.space_group_name_H-M   'P 1'
#
loop_
_entity.id
_entity.type
_entity.pdbx_description
1 polymer ?
#
loop_
_entity_poly.entity_id
_entity_poly.type
_entity_poly.pdbx_seq_one_letter_code
_entity_poly.pdbx_strand_id
1 'polypeptide(L)'
;LLLGPFVDSDHPEIKKATFDRSFNEVFHQEVIRRLQDHVEYMGSSPHVLLVPSIRDANHDYVFPQPPFDINPPELKDQITSLTNPGIFEANEVKIGCCTVDVLKQLSGEEISRISKDGSAGDRLSRLATHIISQRSFYPLYPPAESVPLDFSIAPEALNIPSIPQMLILPSDLAPFVKVLSINAGESKEHQCLCVNPGRLAKGIGGGTFVELHYRGSPESAQASIMRI
;
A
#
# COMPACT_ATOMS: atom_id res chain seq x y z
N LEU A 1 -9.12 0.48 4.54
CA LEU A 1 -7.93 -0.24 4.04
C LEU A 1 -6.81 -0.02 5.03
N LEU A 2 -6.24 -1.10 5.57
CA LEU A 2 -5.12 -1.09 6.50
C LEU A 2 -3.96 -1.84 5.84
N LEU A 3 -2.79 -1.21 5.87
CA LEU A 3 -1.59 -1.68 5.20
C LEU A 3 -0.58 -2.08 6.26
N GLY A 4 0.01 -3.27 6.13
CA GLY A 4 1.04 -3.74 7.04
C GLY A 4 2.30 -2.83 7.05
N PRO A 5 3.23 -3.09 7.97
CA PRO A 5 3.21 -4.20 8.90
C PRO A 5 2.27 -3.95 10.10
N PHE A 6 1.59 -5.01 10.52
CA PHE A 6 0.78 -5.10 11.74
C PHE A 6 1.61 -5.63 12.92
N VAL A 7 2.45 -6.64 12.68
CA VAL A 7 3.45 -7.12 13.63
C VAL A 7 4.83 -6.88 13.03
N ASP A 8 5.36 -5.68 13.24
CA ASP A 8 6.56 -5.20 12.54
C ASP A 8 7.84 -5.93 12.97
N SER A 9 8.42 -6.72 12.06
CA SER A 9 9.67 -7.46 12.27
C SER A 9 10.88 -6.57 12.57
N ASP A 10 10.82 -5.28 12.23
CA ASP A 10 11.83 -4.31 12.60
C ASP A 10 11.57 -3.60 13.94
N HIS A 11 10.43 -3.87 14.60
CA HIS A 11 10.14 -3.29 15.91
C HIS A 11 11.24 -3.68 16.92
N PRO A 12 11.76 -2.74 17.74
CA PRO A 12 12.87 -3.02 18.65
C PRO A 12 12.62 -4.19 19.61
N GLU A 13 11.40 -4.36 20.11
CA GLU A 13 11.06 -5.47 21.02
C GLU A 13 10.96 -6.82 20.31
N ILE A 14 10.53 -6.82 19.03
CA ILE A 14 10.50 -8.03 18.20
C ILE A 14 11.94 -8.46 17.88
N LYS A 15 12.81 -7.52 17.48
CA LYS A 15 14.23 -7.79 17.21
C LYS A 15 15.01 -8.28 18.43
N LYS A 16 14.69 -7.77 19.63
CA LYS A 16 15.35 -8.18 20.87
C LYS A 16 14.83 -9.52 21.41
N ALA A 17 13.78 -10.09 20.80
CA ALA A 17 13.11 -11.31 21.27
C ALA A 17 12.73 -11.24 22.75
N THR A 18 12.29 -10.07 23.22
CA THR A 18 11.89 -9.84 24.62
C THR A 18 10.43 -10.22 24.90
N PHE A 19 9.72 -10.76 23.91
CA PHE A 19 8.31 -11.07 23.98
C PHE A 19 8.08 -12.54 24.36
N ASP A 20 7.09 -12.79 25.22
CA ASP A 20 6.72 -14.12 25.73
C ASP A 20 5.52 -14.75 25.01
N ARG A 21 5.08 -14.14 23.90
CA ARG A 21 4.02 -14.68 23.03
C ARG A 21 4.54 -14.84 21.59
N SER A 22 3.89 -15.71 20.83
CA SER A 22 4.16 -15.84 19.39
C SER A 22 3.67 -14.63 18.61
N PHE A 23 4.29 -14.35 17.45
CA PHE A 23 3.85 -13.28 16.55
C PHE A 23 2.40 -13.48 16.07
N ASN A 24 1.99 -14.75 15.89
CA ASN A 24 0.61 -15.09 15.55
C ASN A 24 -0.37 -14.72 16.67
N GLU A 25 -0.02 -14.95 17.94
CA GLU A 25 -0.86 -14.54 19.08
C GLU A 25 -0.96 -13.02 19.19
N VAL A 26 0.12 -12.28 18.88
CA VAL A 26 0.09 -10.81 18.82
C VAL A 26 -0.85 -10.34 17.72
N PHE A 27 -0.68 -10.86 16.50
CA PHE A 27 -1.53 -10.49 15.37
C PHE A 27 -3.02 -10.75 15.66
N HIS A 28 -3.36 -11.94 16.16
CA HIS A 28 -4.77 -12.27 16.42
C HIS A 28 -5.38 -11.45 17.56
N GLN A 29 -4.69 -11.30 18.69
CA GLN A 29 -5.25 -10.64 19.87
C GLN A 29 -5.18 -9.11 19.78
N GLU A 30 -4.11 -8.56 19.23
CA GLU A 30 -3.90 -7.12 19.22
C GLU A 30 -4.44 -6.43 17.96
N VAL A 31 -4.58 -7.17 16.86
CA VAL A 31 -5.03 -6.64 15.57
C VAL A 31 -6.41 -7.19 15.24
N ILE A 32 -6.53 -8.50 14.99
CA ILE A 32 -7.79 -9.09 14.51
C ILE A 32 -8.93 -8.90 15.50
N ARG A 33 -8.72 -9.21 16.79
CA ARG A 33 -9.74 -9.02 17.82
C ARG A 33 -10.20 -7.57 17.94
N ARG A 34 -9.28 -6.59 17.91
CA ARG A 34 -9.65 -5.17 17.98
C ARG A 34 -10.43 -4.71 16.75
N LEU A 35 -10.11 -5.24 15.58
CA LEU A 35 -10.89 -4.98 14.37
C LEU A 35 -12.28 -5.60 14.45
N GLN A 36 -12.41 -6.81 15.01
CA GLN A 36 -13.70 -7.44 15.27
C GLN A 36 -14.56 -6.59 16.22
N ASP A 37 -14.00 -6.18 17.36
CA ASP A 37 -14.69 -5.30 18.32
C ASP A 37 -15.14 -3.98 17.64
N HIS A 38 -14.30 -3.42 16.76
CA HIS A 38 -14.61 -2.18 16.03
C HIS A 38 -15.75 -2.35 15.03
N VAL A 39 -15.72 -3.41 14.19
CA VAL A 39 -16.79 -3.63 13.20
C VAL A 39 -18.09 -4.04 13.88
N GLU A 40 -18.05 -4.77 14.99
CA GLU A 40 -19.23 -5.08 15.80
C GLU A 40 -19.86 -3.80 16.36
N TYR A 41 -19.04 -2.90 16.91
CA TYR A 41 -19.49 -1.60 17.41
C TYR A 41 -20.09 -0.70 16.33
N MET A 42 -19.47 -0.66 15.15
CA MET A 42 -19.91 0.18 14.03
C MET A 42 -21.09 -0.41 13.24
N GLY A 43 -21.45 -1.68 13.48
CA GLY A 43 -22.41 -2.43 12.68
C GLY A 43 -21.95 -2.62 11.24
N SER A 44 -22.88 -2.82 10.29
CA SER A 44 -22.59 -3.07 8.87
C SER A 44 -22.00 -1.89 8.08
N SER A 45 -21.49 -0.85 8.76
CA SER A 45 -21.03 0.38 8.11
C SER A 45 -19.61 0.26 7.50
N PRO A 46 -18.60 -0.33 8.16
CA PRO A 46 -17.24 -0.39 7.60
C PRO A 46 -16.87 -1.78 7.09
N HIS A 47 -16.31 -1.85 5.88
CA HIS A 47 -15.58 -3.02 5.41
C HIS A 47 -14.08 -2.80 5.58
N VAL A 48 -13.43 -3.65 6.36
CA VAL A 48 -12.00 -3.58 6.64
C VAL A 48 -11.24 -4.50 5.67
N LEU A 49 -10.34 -3.89 4.90
CA LEU A 49 -9.41 -4.60 4.04
C LEU A 49 -8.01 -4.56 4.65
N LEU A 50 -7.37 -5.72 4.81
CA LEU A 50 -5.99 -5.87 5.28
C LEU A 50 -5.08 -6.25 4.12
N VAL A 51 -3.92 -5.60 4.02
CA VAL A 51 -2.88 -5.94 3.05
C VAL A 51 -1.58 -6.26 3.79
N PRO A 52 -0.99 -7.45 3.60
CA PRO A 52 0.24 -7.83 4.29
C PRO A 52 1.44 -7.00 3.82
N SER A 53 2.49 -7.04 4.62
CA SER A 53 3.80 -6.48 4.33
C SER A 53 4.87 -7.54 4.54
N ILE A 54 5.96 -7.48 3.78
CA ILE A 54 7.14 -8.32 4.02
C ILE A 54 7.79 -8.04 5.38
N ARG A 55 7.31 -7.02 6.11
CA ARG A 55 7.72 -6.74 7.49
C ARG A 55 6.74 -7.31 8.52
N ASP A 56 5.70 -8.04 8.13
CA ASP A 56 4.85 -8.77 9.07
C ASP A 56 5.56 -10.03 9.57
N ALA A 57 5.99 -10.01 10.83
CA ALA A 57 6.76 -11.10 11.45
C ALA A 57 5.99 -12.43 11.53
N ASN A 58 4.66 -12.38 11.43
CA ASN A 58 3.78 -13.55 11.48
C ASN A 58 3.33 -14.06 10.11
N HIS A 59 3.90 -13.55 9.00
CA HIS A 59 3.45 -13.85 7.64
C HIS A 59 4.63 -14.10 6.69
N ASP A 60 4.34 -14.53 5.46
CA ASP A 60 5.37 -14.82 4.46
C ASP A 60 6.30 -13.62 4.23
N TYR A 61 7.61 -13.81 4.38
CA TYR A 61 8.60 -12.74 4.20
C TYR A 61 8.83 -12.41 2.70
N VAL A 62 8.43 -13.29 1.78
CA VAL A 62 8.72 -13.21 0.35
C VAL A 62 7.66 -12.40 -0.39
N PHE A 63 8.07 -11.47 -1.24
CA PHE A 63 7.20 -10.70 -2.12
C PHE A 63 7.14 -11.35 -3.51
N PRO A 64 5.98 -11.44 -4.18
CA PRO A 64 4.61 -11.16 -3.75
C PRO A 64 4.11 -12.06 -2.60
N GLN A 65 3.22 -11.54 -1.74
CA GLN A 65 2.66 -12.28 -0.59
C GLN A 65 1.19 -12.68 -0.79
N PRO A 66 0.77 -13.87 -0.31
CA PRO A 66 -0.64 -14.25 -0.24
C PRO A 66 -1.39 -13.42 0.81
N PRO A 67 -2.73 -13.44 0.83
CA PRO A 67 -3.51 -12.84 1.91
C PRO A 67 -3.22 -13.52 3.25
N PHE A 68 -3.49 -12.83 4.37
CA PHE A 68 -3.52 -13.47 5.68
C PHE A 68 -4.63 -14.52 5.75
N ASP A 69 -4.34 -15.66 6.38
CA ASP A 69 -5.36 -16.64 6.77
C ASP A 69 -6.10 -16.12 8.02
N ILE A 70 -7.13 -15.32 7.79
CA ILE A 70 -8.02 -14.81 8.83
C ILE A 70 -9.30 -15.65 8.83
N ASN A 71 -9.60 -16.28 9.96
CA ASN A 71 -10.83 -17.05 10.17
C ASN A 71 -11.75 -16.41 11.22
N PRO A 72 -12.29 -15.19 10.99
CA PRO A 72 -13.22 -14.59 11.94
C PRO A 72 -14.55 -15.37 11.92
N PRO A 73 -14.98 -16.05 13.00
CA PRO A 73 -16.13 -16.96 12.97
C PRO A 73 -17.46 -16.27 12.64
N GLU A 74 -17.63 -15.01 13.05
CA GLU A 74 -18.92 -14.29 13.04
C GLU A 74 -18.95 -13.05 12.11
N LEU A 75 -17.80 -12.65 11.54
CA LEU A 75 -17.62 -11.40 10.80
C LEU A 75 -16.88 -11.58 9.46
N LYS A 76 -16.97 -12.78 8.86
CA LYS A 76 -16.28 -13.15 7.61
C LYS A 76 -16.48 -12.15 6.48
N ASP A 77 -17.64 -11.52 6.44
CA ASP A 77 -18.02 -10.63 5.35
C ASP A 77 -17.63 -9.16 5.58
N GLN A 78 -17.02 -8.78 6.70
CA GLN A 78 -16.63 -7.40 7.00
C GLN A 78 -15.12 -7.17 7.15
N ILE A 79 -14.34 -8.24 7.37
CA ILE A 79 -12.89 -8.17 7.44
C ILE A 79 -12.33 -9.13 6.40
N THR A 80 -11.62 -8.59 5.41
CA THR A 80 -11.02 -9.37 4.33
C THR A 80 -9.55 -9.06 4.20
N SER A 81 -8.73 -10.06 3.94
CA SER A 81 -7.33 -9.85 3.58
C SER A 81 -7.15 -9.96 2.06
N LEU A 82 -6.30 -9.09 1.51
CA LEU A 82 -5.87 -9.10 0.11
C LEU A 82 -4.41 -9.56 0.01
N THR A 83 -3.97 -9.91 -1.20
CA THR A 83 -2.57 -10.15 -1.53
C THR A 83 -1.73 -8.87 -1.44
N ASN A 84 -0.40 -9.01 -1.40
CA ASN A 84 0.53 -7.90 -1.59
C ASN A 84 1.47 -8.17 -2.79
N PRO A 85 1.38 -7.40 -3.89
CA PRO A 85 0.43 -6.33 -4.11
C PRO A 85 -0.99 -6.88 -4.35
N GLY A 86 -1.99 -6.01 -4.35
CA GLY A 86 -3.38 -6.40 -4.54
C GLY A 86 -4.17 -5.38 -5.35
N ILE A 87 -5.11 -5.87 -6.16
CA ILE A 87 -6.11 -5.05 -6.85
C ILE A 87 -7.48 -5.49 -6.37
N PHE A 88 -8.32 -4.53 -5.98
CA PHE A 88 -9.71 -4.77 -5.61
C PHE A 88 -10.61 -3.69 -6.22
N GLU A 89 -11.91 -3.93 -6.18
CA GLU A 89 -12.91 -2.98 -6.64
C GLU A 89 -13.84 -2.61 -5.48
N ALA A 90 -14.10 -1.32 -5.31
CA ALA A 90 -15.06 -0.81 -4.35
C ALA A 90 -15.96 0.20 -5.05
N ASN A 91 -17.27 -0.09 -5.14
CA ASN A 91 -18.24 0.73 -5.85
C ASN A 91 -17.79 1.09 -7.28
N GLU A 92 -17.39 0.07 -8.07
CA GLU A 92 -16.90 0.22 -9.46
C GLU A 92 -15.57 0.99 -9.60
N VAL A 93 -14.92 1.35 -8.49
CA VAL A 93 -13.59 1.99 -8.49
C VAL A 93 -12.52 0.91 -8.32
N LYS A 94 -11.68 0.71 -9.35
CA LYS A 94 -10.54 -0.20 -9.29
C LYS A 94 -9.38 0.46 -8.56
N ILE A 95 -8.93 -0.19 -7.49
CA ILE A 95 -7.90 0.31 -6.59
C ILE A 95 -6.76 -0.71 -6.55
N GLY A 96 -5.56 -0.27 -6.89
CA GLY A 96 -4.33 -1.04 -6.69
C GLY A 96 -3.62 -0.62 -5.41
N CYS A 97 -2.98 -1.56 -4.72
CA CYS A 97 -2.17 -1.28 -3.54
C CYS A 97 -0.95 -2.20 -3.44
N CYS A 98 0.14 -1.68 -2.89
CA CYS A 98 1.39 -2.41 -2.68
C CYS A 98 2.06 -1.87 -1.42
N THR A 99 2.39 -2.71 -0.44
CA THR A 99 2.95 -2.27 0.84
C THR A 99 4.48 -2.16 0.84
N VAL A 100 5.13 -2.70 -0.20
CA VAL A 100 6.56 -2.49 -0.46
C VAL A 100 6.79 -1.02 -0.79
N ASP A 101 7.83 -0.41 -0.21
CA ASP A 101 8.16 1.00 -0.43
C ASP A 101 8.87 1.24 -1.77
N VAL A 102 8.20 0.86 -2.86
CA VAL A 102 8.67 0.97 -4.24
C VAL A 102 8.97 2.42 -4.61
N LEU A 103 8.21 3.39 -4.07
CA LEU A 103 8.45 4.81 -4.31
C LEU A 103 9.81 5.25 -3.76
N LYS A 104 10.14 4.91 -2.51
CA LYS A 104 11.43 5.29 -1.90
C LYS A 104 12.59 4.64 -2.62
N GLN A 105 12.44 3.36 -2.98
CA GLN A 105 13.45 2.57 -3.68
C GLN A 105 13.71 3.11 -5.09
N LEU A 106 12.66 3.31 -5.90
CA LEU A 106 12.80 3.99 -7.19
C LEU A 106 13.46 5.36 -7.04
N SER A 107 13.13 6.11 -5.99
CA SER A 107 13.69 7.43 -5.78
C SER A 107 15.21 7.43 -5.48
N GLY A 108 15.76 6.31 -5.02
CA GLY A 108 17.19 6.12 -4.80
C GLY A 108 17.98 5.82 -6.07
N GLU A 109 17.30 5.27 -7.09
CA GLU A 109 17.92 4.81 -8.35
C GLU A 109 17.51 5.66 -9.57
N GLU A 110 16.52 6.55 -9.42
CA GLU A 110 16.01 7.40 -10.49
C GLU A 110 16.98 8.54 -10.85
N ILE A 111 17.14 8.77 -12.16
CA ILE A 111 17.87 9.90 -12.71
C ILE A 111 16.91 10.75 -13.53
N SER A 112 16.88 12.04 -13.26
CA SER A 112 16.11 13.01 -14.04
C SER A 112 16.96 14.19 -14.50
N ARG A 113 16.58 14.76 -15.64
CA ARG A 113 17.11 16.05 -16.07
C ARG A 113 16.39 17.15 -15.31
N ILE A 114 17.15 18.10 -14.79
CA ILE A 114 16.60 19.36 -14.28
C ILE A 114 16.06 20.14 -15.49
N SER A 115 14.89 20.73 -15.35
CA SER A 115 14.28 21.54 -16.39
C SER A 115 15.11 22.80 -16.67
N LYS A 116 15.00 23.34 -17.88
CA LYS A 116 15.82 24.49 -18.32
C LYS A 116 15.57 25.77 -17.51
N ASP A 117 14.39 25.87 -16.89
CA ASP A 117 13.97 26.95 -16.00
C ASP A 117 14.43 26.74 -14.54
N GLY A 118 15.12 25.64 -14.23
CA GLY A 118 15.61 25.34 -12.89
C GLY A 118 14.52 24.96 -11.89
N SER A 119 13.28 24.78 -12.35
CA SER A 119 12.18 24.34 -11.47
C SER A 119 12.38 22.89 -11.03
N ALA A 120 12.18 22.63 -9.74
CA ALA A 120 12.19 21.26 -9.23
C ALA A 120 10.94 20.56 -9.80
N GLY A 121 11.15 19.65 -10.76
CA GLY A 121 10.06 18.84 -11.30
C GLY A 121 9.37 18.01 -10.20
N ASP A 122 8.12 17.63 -10.43
CA ASP A 122 7.33 16.84 -9.48
C ASP A 122 7.84 15.39 -9.39
N ARG A 123 8.88 15.20 -8.59
CA ARG A 123 9.57 13.92 -8.38
C ARG A 123 8.59 12.83 -7.93
N LEU A 124 7.68 13.13 -7.00
CA LEU A 124 6.74 12.13 -6.47
C LEU A 124 5.74 11.66 -7.53
N SER A 125 5.19 12.59 -8.31
CA SER A 125 4.36 12.21 -9.47
C SER A 125 5.14 11.36 -10.45
N ARG A 126 6.38 11.75 -10.78
CA ARG A 126 7.20 11.01 -11.76
C ARG A 126 7.51 9.58 -11.31
N LEU A 127 7.85 9.37 -10.04
CA LEU A 127 8.07 8.04 -9.47
C LEU A 127 6.83 7.16 -9.59
N ALA A 128 5.66 7.69 -9.23
CA ALA A 128 4.41 6.97 -9.36
C ALA A 128 4.03 6.70 -10.83
N THR A 129 4.32 7.64 -11.73
CA THR A 129 4.13 7.47 -13.18
C THR A 129 4.98 6.33 -13.73
N HIS A 130 6.21 6.12 -13.25
CA HIS A 130 7.03 4.97 -13.68
C HIS A 130 6.34 3.63 -13.39
N ILE A 131 5.77 3.47 -12.18
CA ILE A 131 5.07 2.26 -11.74
C ILE A 131 3.91 1.93 -12.69
N ILE A 132 3.04 2.91 -12.96
CA ILE A 132 1.86 2.68 -13.79
C ILE A 132 2.23 2.52 -15.27
N SER A 133 3.20 3.30 -15.76
CA SER A 133 3.64 3.23 -17.16
C SER A 133 4.29 1.88 -17.50
N GLN A 134 4.99 1.29 -16.53
CA GLN A 134 5.60 -0.03 -16.67
C GLN A 134 4.62 -1.17 -16.35
N ARG A 135 3.37 -0.86 -15.97
CA ARG A 135 2.32 -1.81 -15.62
C ARG A 135 2.79 -2.88 -14.63
N SER A 136 3.62 -2.49 -13.66
CA SER A 136 4.12 -3.38 -12.62
C SER A 136 4.12 -2.66 -11.28
N PHE A 137 3.63 -3.33 -10.23
CA PHE A 137 3.72 -2.83 -8.86
C PHE A 137 5.17 -2.71 -8.36
N TYR A 138 6.12 -3.35 -9.04
CA TYR A 138 7.54 -3.29 -8.72
C TYR A 138 8.39 -3.33 -9.99
N PRO A 139 8.62 -2.19 -10.65
CA PRO A 139 9.37 -2.16 -11.91
C PRO A 139 10.90 -2.02 -11.74
N LEU A 140 11.39 -1.79 -10.52
CA LEU A 140 12.83 -1.63 -10.26
C LEU A 140 13.55 -2.98 -10.40
N TYR A 141 14.61 -3.03 -11.20
CA TYR A 141 15.43 -4.22 -11.37
C TYR A 141 16.93 -3.86 -11.48
N PRO A 142 17.82 -4.57 -10.75
CA PRO A 142 17.54 -5.57 -9.71
C PRO A 142 16.68 -5.01 -8.56
N PRO A 143 15.91 -5.86 -7.84
CA PRO A 143 15.14 -5.40 -6.70
C PRO A 143 16.06 -4.86 -5.61
N ALA A 144 15.55 -3.93 -4.81
CA ALA A 144 16.29 -3.43 -3.65
C ALA A 144 16.63 -4.60 -2.72
N GLU A 145 17.81 -4.55 -2.08
CA GLU A 145 18.33 -5.63 -1.23
C GLU A 145 17.34 -6.07 -0.12
N SER A 146 16.51 -5.14 0.36
CA SER A 146 15.49 -5.40 1.37
C SER A 146 14.21 -6.07 0.86
N VAL A 147 14.10 -6.34 -0.45
CA VAL A 147 12.91 -6.94 -1.07
C VAL A 147 13.23 -8.35 -1.56
N PRO A 148 12.84 -9.39 -0.80
CA PRO A 148 12.96 -10.79 -1.23
C PRO A 148 11.91 -11.08 -2.32
N LEU A 149 12.24 -10.80 -3.58
CA LEU A 149 11.33 -10.98 -4.70
C LEU A 149 11.40 -12.41 -5.28
N ASP A 150 10.27 -13.10 -5.32
CA ASP A 150 10.10 -14.38 -6.03
C ASP A 150 9.74 -14.15 -7.50
N PHE A 151 10.75 -14.30 -8.36
CA PHE A 151 10.59 -14.14 -9.80
C PHE A 151 9.72 -15.21 -10.47
N SER A 152 9.45 -16.34 -9.82
CA SER A 152 8.65 -17.43 -10.40
C SER A 152 7.16 -17.08 -10.52
N ILE A 153 6.66 -16.19 -9.66
CA ILE A 153 5.26 -15.72 -9.62
C ILE A 153 5.11 -14.22 -9.91
N ALA A 154 6.23 -13.49 -9.94
CA ALA A 154 6.25 -12.04 -10.16
C ALA A 154 5.57 -11.58 -11.46
N PRO A 155 5.74 -12.24 -12.63
CA PRO A 155 5.12 -11.77 -13.88
C PRO A 155 3.60 -11.65 -13.79
N GLU A 156 2.94 -12.58 -13.12
CA GLU A 156 1.49 -12.58 -12.93
C GLU A 156 1.07 -11.68 -11.77
N ALA A 157 1.73 -11.81 -10.62
CA ALA A 157 1.29 -11.15 -9.39
C ALA A 157 1.65 -9.67 -9.31
N LEU A 158 2.70 -9.20 -10.02
CA LEU A 158 3.06 -7.78 -10.05
C LEU A 158 2.39 -7.00 -11.18
N ASN A 159 1.81 -7.69 -12.16
CA ASN A 159 1.23 -7.04 -13.33
C ASN A 159 0.03 -6.15 -12.97
N ILE A 160 -0.01 -4.95 -13.54
CA ILE A 160 -1.14 -4.02 -13.49
C ILE A 160 -1.87 -4.13 -14.84
N PRO A 161 -2.90 -5.00 -14.94
CA PRO A 161 -3.50 -5.36 -16.24
C PRO A 161 -4.17 -4.17 -16.93
N SER A 162 -4.70 -3.23 -16.15
CA SER A 162 -5.30 -1.98 -16.60
C SER A 162 -4.96 -0.88 -15.61
N ILE A 163 -4.77 0.35 -16.08
CA ILE A 163 -4.55 1.52 -15.21
C ILE A 163 -5.71 1.63 -14.21
N PRO A 164 -5.45 1.51 -12.89
CA PRO A 164 -6.51 1.63 -11.89
C PRO A 164 -6.93 3.09 -11.74
N GLN A 165 -8.14 3.33 -11.25
CA GLN A 165 -8.57 4.70 -10.92
C GLN A 165 -7.81 5.25 -9.71
N MET A 166 -7.32 4.38 -8.83
CA MET A 166 -6.52 4.76 -7.67
C MET A 166 -5.37 3.78 -7.44
N LEU A 167 -4.22 4.30 -7.03
CA LEU A 167 -3.05 3.52 -6.65
C LEU A 167 -2.55 3.97 -5.29
N ILE A 168 -2.51 3.05 -4.33
CA ILE A 168 -2.12 3.32 -2.93
C ILE A 168 -0.74 2.72 -2.67
N LEU A 169 0.24 3.58 -2.42
CA LEU A 169 1.66 3.26 -2.28
C LEU A 169 2.21 3.89 -0.99
N PRO A 170 2.06 3.24 0.19
CA PRO A 170 2.67 3.70 1.43
C PRO A 170 4.19 3.78 1.30
N SER A 171 4.75 4.91 1.72
CA SER A 171 6.17 5.18 1.59
C SER A 171 6.66 6.09 2.72
N ASP A 172 7.93 5.95 3.08
CA ASP A 172 8.57 6.83 4.07
C ASP A 172 8.84 8.25 3.52
N LEU A 173 8.65 8.46 2.21
CA LEU A 173 8.64 9.78 1.60
C LEU A 173 7.50 10.65 2.16
N ALA A 174 7.51 11.94 1.82
CA ALA A 174 6.43 12.85 2.21
C ALA A 174 5.07 12.29 1.74
N PRO A 175 4.05 12.21 2.61
CA PRO A 175 2.70 11.81 2.23
C PRO A 175 2.15 12.72 1.13
N PHE A 176 1.39 12.15 0.18
CA PHE A 176 0.82 12.91 -0.92
C PHE A 176 -0.45 12.25 -1.48
N VAL A 177 -1.28 13.08 -2.12
CA VAL A 177 -2.37 12.66 -2.99
C VAL A 177 -2.25 13.44 -4.29
N LYS A 178 -2.06 12.75 -5.41
CA LYS A 178 -1.76 13.36 -6.71
C LYS A 178 -2.52 12.65 -7.82
N VAL A 179 -3.18 13.41 -8.69
CA VAL A 179 -3.76 12.88 -9.93
C VAL A 179 -2.65 12.81 -10.98
N LEU A 180 -2.47 11.63 -11.56
CA LEU A 180 -1.49 11.35 -12.60
C LEU A 180 -2.20 11.22 -13.94
N SER A 181 -1.77 11.99 -14.94
CA SER A 181 -2.17 11.81 -16.34
C SER A 181 -1.19 10.91 -17.05
N ILE A 182 -1.71 9.85 -17.69
CA ILE A 182 -0.91 8.77 -18.25
C ILE A 182 -1.25 8.62 -19.73
N ASN A 183 -0.23 8.86 -20.56
CA ASN A 183 -0.33 8.74 -22.00
C ASN A 183 -0.02 7.28 -22.39
N ALA A 184 -1.06 6.46 -22.51
CA ALA A 184 -0.91 5.03 -22.81
C ALA A 184 -0.71 4.74 -24.32
N GLY A 185 -0.34 5.72 -25.14
CA GLY A 185 -0.21 5.58 -26.60
C GLY A 185 -1.55 5.42 -27.35
N GLU A 186 -2.62 5.10 -26.64
CA GLU A 186 -4.00 5.15 -27.10
C GLU A 186 -4.53 6.60 -27.02
N SER A 187 -5.45 6.97 -27.92
CA SER A 187 -5.97 8.34 -28.08
C SER A 187 -6.74 8.91 -26.86
N LYS A 188 -6.72 8.22 -25.71
CA LYS A 188 -7.34 8.63 -24.46
C LYS A 188 -6.29 8.75 -23.37
N GLU A 189 -6.22 9.93 -22.76
CA GLU A 189 -5.48 10.11 -21.51
C GLU A 189 -6.19 9.34 -20.40
N HIS A 190 -5.44 8.49 -19.70
CA HIS A 190 -5.93 7.81 -18.50
C HIS A 190 -5.48 8.58 -17.26
N GLN A 191 -6.37 8.66 -16.28
CA GLN A 191 -6.07 9.30 -15.00
C GLN A 191 -6.05 8.27 -13.88
N CYS A 192 -5.10 8.42 -12.98
CA CYS A 192 -4.99 7.62 -11.77
C CYS A 192 -4.72 8.52 -10.57
N LEU A 193 -5.51 8.36 -9.50
CA LEU A 193 -5.25 9.01 -8.22
C LEU A 193 -4.20 8.23 -7.43
N CYS A 194 -2.97 8.73 -7.36
CA CYS A 194 -1.91 8.11 -6.58
C CYS A 194 -1.90 8.67 -5.15
N VAL A 195 -1.88 7.78 -4.17
CA VAL A 195 -1.97 8.09 -2.75
C VAL A 195 -0.80 7.45 -2.01
N ASN A 196 0.05 8.27 -1.40
CA ASN A 196 0.95 7.84 -0.33
C ASN A 196 0.37 8.35 1.00
N PRO A 197 -0.23 7.48 1.83
CA PRO A 197 -0.77 7.90 3.12
C PRO A 197 0.32 8.19 4.16
N GLY A 198 1.58 7.85 3.88
CA GLY A 198 2.65 7.80 4.86
C GLY A 198 2.57 6.56 5.75
N ARG A 199 3.27 6.62 6.89
CA ARG A 199 3.21 5.61 7.95
C ARG A 199 2.35 6.15 9.08
N LEU A 200 1.49 5.31 9.68
CA LEU A 200 0.63 5.71 10.79
C LEU A 200 1.43 6.01 12.08
N ALA A 201 2.60 5.38 12.24
CA ALA A 201 3.57 5.67 13.30
C ALA A 201 4.96 5.89 12.70
N LYS A 202 5.73 6.82 13.27
CA LYS A 202 7.12 7.11 12.87
C LYS A 202 8.01 7.15 14.11
N GLY A 203 8.72 6.05 14.36
CA GLY A 203 9.49 5.87 15.60
C GLY A 203 8.55 5.89 16.80
N ILE A 204 8.79 6.80 17.75
CA ILE A 204 7.96 6.95 18.95
C ILE A 204 6.74 7.88 18.76
N GLY A 205 6.60 8.50 17.58
CA GLY A 205 5.57 9.51 17.31
C GLY A 205 4.44 9.02 16.41
N GLY A 206 3.32 9.74 16.47
CA GLY A 206 2.22 9.61 15.52
C GLY A 206 2.65 10.01 14.10
N GLY A 207 2.03 9.37 13.13
CA GLY A 207 2.29 9.56 11.71
C GLY A 207 1.06 10.12 11.00
N THR A 208 0.73 9.56 9.84
CA THR A 208 -0.38 10.03 9.00
C THR A 208 -1.22 8.90 8.44
N PHE A 209 -2.48 9.22 8.12
CA PHE A 209 -3.38 8.42 7.31
C PHE A 209 -4.10 9.33 6.31
N VAL A 210 -4.87 8.74 5.38
CA VAL A 210 -5.66 9.48 4.40
C VAL A 210 -7.13 9.14 4.56
N GLU A 211 -7.96 10.16 4.67
CA GLU A 211 -9.40 10.08 4.46
C GLU A 211 -9.70 10.49 3.02
N LEU A 212 -10.52 9.71 2.31
CA LEU A 212 -10.76 9.91 0.89
C LEU A 212 -12.22 9.66 0.55
N HIS A 213 -12.83 10.65 -0.13
CA HIS A 213 -14.15 10.58 -0.72
C HIS A 213 -14.01 10.57 -2.25
N TYR A 214 -14.20 9.40 -2.85
CA TYR A 214 -14.15 9.24 -4.30
C TYR A 214 -15.51 9.57 -4.92
N ARG A 215 -15.54 10.43 -5.95
CA ARG A 215 -16.78 10.83 -6.63
C ARG A 215 -16.61 10.82 -8.14
N GLY A 216 -16.96 9.72 -8.79
CA GLY A 216 -17.01 9.63 -10.27
C GLY A 216 -15.65 9.51 -10.97
N SER A 217 -14.69 10.40 -10.71
CA SER A 217 -13.37 10.39 -11.34
C SER A 217 -12.23 10.72 -10.37
N PRO A 218 -10.96 10.44 -10.74
CA PRO A 218 -9.78 10.82 -9.95
C PRO A 218 -9.68 12.32 -9.65
N GLU A 219 -10.12 13.20 -10.56
CA GLU A 219 -10.04 14.66 -10.40
C GLU A 219 -11.05 15.22 -9.40
N SER A 220 -12.23 14.62 -9.33
CA SER A 220 -13.30 15.03 -8.40
C SER A 220 -13.22 14.33 -7.03
N ALA A 221 -12.19 13.50 -6.82
CA ALA A 221 -11.92 12.90 -5.53
C ALA A 221 -11.45 13.96 -4.52
N GLN A 222 -11.98 13.90 -3.31
CA GLN A 222 -11.55 14.74 -2.19
C GLN A 222 -10.76 13.88 -1.23
N ALA A 223 -9.54 14.29 -0.89
CA ALA A 223 -8.68 13.53 0.01
C ALA A 223 -7.96 14.46 0.99
N SER A 224 -7.86 14.01 2.24
CA SER A 224 -7.24 14.74 3.35
C SER A 224 -6.19 13.85 4.00
N ILE A 225 -4.96 14.35 4.10
CA ILE A 225 -3.90 13.69 4.87
C ILE A 225 -4.03 14.16 6.32
N MET A 226 -4.34 13.24 7.21
CA MET A 226 -4.59 13.49 8.63
C MET A 226 -3.43 12.99 9.47
N ARG A 227 -3.11 13.67 10.57
CA ARG A 227 -2.15 13.22 11.58
C ARG A 227 -2.88 12.52 12.71
N ILE A 228 -2.23 11.51 13.29
CA ILE A 228 -2.67 10.84 14.53
C ILE A 228 -1.81 11.28 15.71
#